data_AF-T1BWZ0-F1
#
_entry.id   AF-T1BWZ0-F1
#
_cell.length_a   1.000
_cell.length_b   1.000
_cell.length_c   1.000
_cell.angle_alpha   90.00
_cell.angle_beta   90.00
_cell.angle_gamma   90.00
#
_symmetry.space_group_name_H-M   'P 1'
#
loop_
_entity.id
_entity.type
_entity.pdbx_description
1 polymer ?
#
loop_
_entity_poly.entity_id
_entity_poly.type
_entity_poly.pdbx_seq_one_letter_code
_entity_poly.pdbx_strand_id
1 'polypeptide(L)'
;MYLRETRATDRHGQPVSYLQLAHNRRNPVTGAPTAEIIHSFGRADRVDREGLARLVRSISRFLEPGVAVAATAESGVEVVDSRPLGGALVLDRLWHQLGIDQALKRLLAGRKLDPKVERVLFALVANRALEPLSKLAGTQWVRERVFIPGLPEVDEDSCYRAMDFLLECEEELAKAV
;
A
#
# COMPACT_ATOMS: atom_id res chain seq x y z
N MET A 1 5.34 21.49 3.77
CA MET A 1 6.68 22.14 3.82
C MET A 1 7.38 21.83 2.51
N TYR A 2 8.37 22.61 2.08
CA TYR A 2 9.08 22.40 0.81
C TYR A 2 10.49 22.98 0.87
N LEU A 3 11.38 22.50 0.00
CA LEU A 3 12.68 23.11 -0.21
C LEU A 3 12.57 24.23 -1.25
N ARG A 4 13.22 25.35 -0.99
CA ARG A 4 13.36 26.47 -1.93
C ARG A 4 14.79 26.98 -1.96
N GLU A 5 15.21 27.47 -3.12
CA GLU A 5 16.41 28.28 -3.24
C GLU A 5 16.04 29.76 -3.14
N THR A 6 16.71 30.49 -2.25
CA THR A 6 16.58 31.94 -2.13
C THR A 6 17.90 32.59 -2.56
N ARG A 7 17.83 33.53 -3.50
CA ARG A 7 19.00 34.31 -3.93
C ARG A 7 19.23 35.49 -2.99
N ALA A 8 20.49 35.74 -2.66
CA ALA A 8 20.95 36.89 -1.89
C ALA A 8 22.27 37.40 -2.49
N THR A 9 22.72 38.56 -2.02
CA THR A 9 24.00 39.14 -2.42
C THR A 9 24.97 39.03 -1.24
N ASP A 10 26.20 38.58 -1.49
CA ASP A 10 27.22 38.55 -0.46
C ASP A 10 27.83 39.94 -0.20
N ARG A 11 28.72 40.02 0.80
CA ARG A 11 29.43 41.25 1.17
C ARG A 11 30.30 41.85 0.07
N HIS A 12 30.59 41.10 -0.99
CA HIS A 12 31.39 41.50 -2.15
C HIS A 12 30.54 41.76 -3.40
N GLY A 13 29.21 41.77 -3.27
CA GLY A 13 28.29 42.03 -4.38
C GLY A 13 28.01 40.82 -5.27
N GLN A 14 28.49 39.62 -4.92
CA GLN A 14 28.29 38.43 -5.74
C GLN A 14 26.96 37.73 -5.41
N PRO A 15 26.26 37.19 -6.43
CA PRO A 15 25.03 36.45 -6.21
C PRO A 15 25.33 35.10 -5.52
N VAL A 16 24.62 34.82 -4.43
CA VAL A 16 24.71 33.57 -3.67
C VAL A 16 23.31 33.02 -3.43
N SER A 17 23.11 31.73 -3.71
CA SER A 17 21.86 31.02 -3.43
C SER A 17 21.96 30.24 -2.12
N TYR A 18 20.87 30.22 -1.34
CA TYR A 18 20.73 29.43 -0.13
C TYR A 18 19.59 28.43 -0.28
N LEU A 19 19.82 27.18 0.14
CA LEU A 19 18.79 26.15 0.16
C LEU A 19 18.09 26.15 1.53
N GLN A 20 16.77 26.24 1.53
CA GLN A 20 15.98 26.43 2.75
C GLN A 20 14.75 25.52 2.78
N LEU A 21 14.46 24.95 3.95
CA LEU A 21 13.18 24.33 4.28
C LEU A 21 12.19 25.41 4.71
N ALA A 22 11.07 25.50 4.00
CA ALA A 22 10.05 26.51 4.22
C ALA A 22 8.65 25.91 4.39
N HIS A 23 7.79 26.68 5.05
CA HIS A 23 6.36 26.41 5.18
C HIS A 23 5.58 27.69 4.95
N ASN A 24 4.56 27.63 4.08
CA ASN A 24 3.71 28.79 3.86
C ASN A 24 2.71 28.91 5.00
N ARG A 25 2.69 30.07 5.66
CA ARG A 25 1.69 30.44 6.65
C ARG A 25 0.98 31.73 6.22
N ARG A 26 -0.27 31.87 6.65
CA ARG A 26 -1.04 33.09 6.43
C ARG A 26 -0.58 34.15 7.43
N ASN A 27 -0.15 35.31 6.93
CA ASN A 27 0.21 36.43 7.78
C ASN A 27 -1.04 36.91 8.55
N PRO A 28 -1.00 36.99 9.90
CA PRO A 28 -2.17 37.32 10.70
C PRO A 28 -2.65 38.77 10.52
N VAL A 29 -1.79 39.67 10.05
CA VAL A 29 -2.10 41.09 9.84
C VAL A 29 -2.54 41.35 8.40
N THR A 30 -1.76 40.90 7.42
CA THR A 30 -2.03 41.20 6.01
C THR A 30 -2.91 40.16 5.31
N GLY A 31 -3.13 39.00 5.93
CA GLY A 31 -3.89 37.89 5.36
C GLY A 31 -3.22 37.20 4.17
N ALA A 32 -2.05 37.68 3.72
CA ALA A 32 -1.31 37.14 2.58
C ALA A 32 -0.51 35.88 2.97
N PRO A 33 -0.32 34.91 2.06
CA PRO A 33 0.57 33.78 2.29
C PRO A 33 2.03 34.23 2.30
N THR A 34 2.74 33.93 3.38
CA THR A 34 4.16 34.23 3.58
C THR A 34 4.93 32.93 3.83
N ALA A 35 6.09 32.78 3.20
CA ALA A 35 6.97 31.64 3.44
C ALA A 35 7.77 31.83 4.73
N GLU A 36 7.45 31.04 5.75
CA GLU A 36 8.23 30.94 6.98
C GLU A 36 9.41 29.99 6.76
N ILE A 37 10.62 30.47 7.02
CA ILE A 37 11.84 29.66 6.90
C ILE A 37 12.00 28.88 8.21
N ILE A 38 11.93 27.55 8.12
CA ILE A 38 12.09 26.65 9.27
C ILE A 38 13.57 26.35 9.49
N HIS A 39 14.30 26.08 8.41
CA HIS A 39 15.71 25.73 8.47
C HIS A 39 16.44 26.16 7.20
N SER A 40 17.66 26.67 7.35
CA SER A 40 18.57 26.98 6.23
C SER A 40 19.68 25.95 6.20
N PHE A 41 19.82 25.24 5.08
CA PHE A 41 20.90 24.28 4.85
C PHE A 41 22.22 24.95 4.43
N GLY A 42 22.26 26.29 4.45
CA GLY A 42 23.42 27.06 4.01
C GLY A 42 23.39 27.33 2.51
N ARG A 43 24.56 27.64 1.94
CA ARG A 43 24.69 27.97 0.53
C ARG A 43 24.40 26.74 -0.33
N ALA A 44 23.57 26.89 -1.35
CA ALA A 44 23.11 25.81 -2.22
C ALA A 44 24.28 25.05 -2.89
N ASP A 45 25.37 25.73 -3.21
CA ASP A 45 26.58 25.16 -3.80
C ASP A 45 27.44 24.34 -2.81
N ARG A 46 27.16 24.42 -1.51
CA ARG A 46 27.91 23.76 -0.43
C ARG A 46 27.06 22.84 0.44
N VAL A 47 25.82 22.57 0.04
CA VAL A 47 24.90 21.72 0.79
C VAL A 47 25.41 20.28 0.84
N ASP A 48 25.32 19.66 2.02
CA ASP A 48 25.53 18.22 2.22
C ASP A 48 24.39 17.43 1.54
N ARG A 49 24.66 16.94 0.32
CA ARG A 49 23.70 16.13 -0.45
C ARG A 49 23.45 14.76 0.19
N GLU A 50 24.44 14.17 0.86
CA GLU A 50 24.23 12.92 1.59
C GLU A 50 23.32 13.13 2.81
N GLY A 51 23.47 14.27 3.49
CA GLY A 51 22.58 14.73 4.54
C GLY A 51 21.14 14.88 4.07
N LEU A 52 20.92 15.48 2.89
CA LEU A 52 19.59 15.53 2.28
C LEU A 52 19.04 14.15 1.97
N ALA A 53 19.85 13.24 1.43
CA ALA A 53 19.42 11.86 1.18
C ALA A 53 19.06 11.11 2.49
N ARG A 54 19.79 11.35 3.58
CA ARG A 54 19.42 10.86 4.93
C ARG A 54 18.10 11.46 5.40
N LEU A 55 17.87 12.76 5.18
CA LEU A 55 16.62 13.43 5.52
C LEU A 55 15.42 12.85 4.75
N VAL A 56 15.56 12.63 3.44
CA VAL A 56 14.53 11.99 2.61
C VAL A 56 14.17 10.62 3.19
N ARG A 57 15.17 9.75 3.45
CA ARG A 57 14.92 8.44 4.08
C ARG A 57 14.24 8.54 5.44
N SER A 58 14.64 9.51 6.26
CA SER A 58 14.02 9.75 7.57
C SER A 58 12.55 10.15 7.44
N ILE A 59 12.21 11.03 6.50
CA ILE A 59 10.82 11.46 6.26
C ILE A 59 9.99 10.29 5.71
N SER A 60 10.53 9.58 4.70
CA SER A 60 9.85 8.45 4.06
C SER A 60 9.47 7.34 5.04
N ARG A 61 10.23 7.12 6.12
CA ARG A 61 9.91 6.14 7.17
C ARG A 61 8.56 6.41 7.87
N PHE A 62 8.09 7.66 7.87
CA PHE A 62 6.82 8.05 8.49
C PHE A 62 5.66 8.13 7.49
N LEU A 63 5.90 7.81 6.22
CA LEU A 63 4.87 7.79 5.18
C LEU A 63 4.45 6.34 4.93
N GLU A 64 3.22 6.15 4.45
CA GLU A 64 2.83 4.86 3.90
C GLU A 64 3.74 4.51 2.72
N PRO A 65 4.17 3.24 2.56
CA PRO A 65 5.14 2.86 1.55
C PRO A 65 4.79 3.32 0.13
N GLY A 66 3.51 3.23 -0.27
CA GLY A 66 3.05 3.70 -1.58
C GLY A 66 3.23 5.21 -1.76
N VAL A 67 2.94 6.00 -0.72
CA VAL A 67 3.12 7.47 -0.72
C VAL A 67 4.60 7.83 -0.76
N ALA A 68 5.44 7.12 -0.02
CA ALA A 68 6.89 7.35 -0.02
C ALA A 68 7.52 7.11 -1.40
N VAL A 69 7.09 6.05 -2.09
CA VAL A 69 7.55 5.72 -3.45
C VAL A 69 7.06 6.78 -4.43
N ALA A 70 5.76 7.12 -4.41
CA ALA A 70 5.21 8.15 -5.29
C ALA A 70 5.90 9.52 -5.12
N ALA A 71 6.30 9.88 -3.90
CA ALA A 71 6.99 11.14 -3.61
C ALA A 71 8.45 11.19 -4.09
N THR A 72 9.07 10.04 -4.39
CA THR A 72 10.47 9.93 -4.84
C THR A 72 10.61 9.48 -6.29
N ALA A 73 9.52 9.04 -6.92
CA ALA A 73 9.50 8.65 -8.32
C ALA A 73 9.85 9.84 -9.24
N GLU A 74 10.71 9.59 -10.23
CA GLU A 74 11.01 10.56 -11.28
C GLU A 74 9.75 10.89 -12.09
N SER A 75 9.68 12.12 -12.62
CA SER A 75 8.58 12.55 -13.48
C SER A 75 8.42 11.59 -14.67
N GLY A 76 7.35 10.79 -14.65
CA GLY A 76 7.07 9.76 -15.67
C GLY A 76 6.59 8.42 -15.11
N VAL A 77 6.77 8.16 -13.82
CA VAL A 77 6.23 6.96 -13.14
C VAL A 77 5.16 7.36 -12.14
N GLU A 78 3.95 6.85 -12.31
CA GLU A 78 2.82 7.04 -11.40
C GLU A 78 2.50 5.73 -10.67
N VAL A 79 2.35 5.80 -9.35
CA VAL A 79 1.86 4.66 -8.56
C VAL A 79 0.34 4.62 -8.71
N VAL A 80 -0.16 3.65 -9.48
CA VAL A 80 -1.60 3.48 -9.74
C VAL A 80 -2.32 2.77 -8.57
N ASP A 81 -1.62 1.87 -7.87
CA ASP A 81 -2.18 1.09 -6.76
C ASP A 81 -1.06 0.60 -5.83
N SER A 82 -1.37 0.39 -4.55
CA SER A 82 -0.45 -0.14 -3.54
C SER A 82 -1.23 -0.88 -2.45
N ARG A 83 -1.20 -2.21 -2.49
CA ARG A 83 -1.93 -3.07 -1.55
C ARG A 83 -1.01 -3.94 -0.71
N PRO A 84 -1.33 -4.16 0.58
CA PRO A 84 -0.68 -5.19 1.38
C PRO A 84 -0.74 -6.58 0.72
N LEU A 85 0.43 -7.19 0.54
CA LEU A 85 0.59 -8.58 0.09
C LEU A 85 1.01 -9.52 1.23
N GLY A 86 1.81 -9.02 2.19
CA GLY A 86 2.56 -9.86 3.12
C GLY A 86 1.70 -10.85 3.92
N GLY A 87 0.63 -10.36 4.56
CA GLY A 87 -0.26 -11.22 5.35
C GLY A 87 -0.96 -12.29 4.50
N ALA A 88 -1.51 -11.90 3.34
CA ALA A 88 -2.17 -12.83 2.43
C ALA A 88 -1.18 -13.88 1.90
N LEU A 89 0.05 -13.49 1.56
CA LEU A 89 1.07 -14.41 1.08
C LEU A 89 1.44 -15.47 2.14
N VAL A 90 1.59 -15.07 3.41
CA VAL A 90 1.91 -16.02 4.48
C VAL A 90 0.77 -17.01 4.68
N LEU A 91 -0.47 -16.52 4.72
CA LEU A 91 -1.65 -17.37 4.84
C LEU A 91 -1.79 -18.31 3.64
N ASP A 92 -1.48 -17.84 2.43
CA ASP A 92 -1.52 -18.65 1.21
C ASP A 92 -0.49 -19.79 1.25
N ARG A 93 0.71 -19.51 1.77
CA ARG A 93 1.71 -20.55 1.99
C ARG A 93 1.25 -21.58 3.02
N LEU A 94 0.62 -21.16 4.11
CA LEU A 94 0.05 -22.07 5.10
C LEU A 94 -1.09 -22.91 4.51
N TRP A 95 -1.97 -22.28 3.74
CA TRP A 95 -3.07 -22.94 3.03
C TRP A 95 -2.57 -24.07 2.12
N HIS A 96 -1.49 -23.82 1.38
CA HIS A 96 -0.80 -24.81 0.57
C HIS A 96 -0.06 -25.88 1.39
N GLN A 97 0.62 -25.49 2.47
CA GLN A 97 1.37 -26.42 3.32
C GLN A 97 0.44 -27.41 4.04
N LEU A 98 -0.74 -26.94 4.45
CA LEU A 98 -1.80 -27.77 5.01
C LEU A 98 -2.51 -28.60 3.93
N GLY A 99 -2.23 -28.38 2.64
CA GLY A 99 -2.85 -29.13 1.54
C GLY A 99 -4.33 -28.80 1.31
N ILE A 100 -4.85 -27.73 1.92
CA ILE A 100 -6.26 -27.32 1.81
C ILE A 100 -6.60 -27.01 0.34
N ASP A 101 -5.70 -26.34 -0.37
CA ASP A 101 -5.91 -26.00 -1.78
C ASP A 101 -6.07 -27.26 -2.64
N GLN A 102 -5.25 -28.28 -2.41
CA GLN A 102 -5.30 -29.52 -3.18
C GLN A 102 -6.54 -30.33 -2.81
N ALA A 103 -6.90 -30.40 -1.53
CA ALA A 103 -8.10 -31.07 -1.06
C ALA A 103 -9.35 -30.44 -1.70
N LEU A 104 -9.47 -29.11 -1.65
CA LEU A 104 -10.57 -28.38 -2.29
C LEU A 104 -10.61 -28.60 -3.82
N LYS A 105 -9.47 -28.52 -4.51
CA LYS A 105 -9.41 -28.78 -5.96
C LYS A 105 -9.86 -30.18 -6.33
N ARG A 106 -9.53 -31.20 -5.53
CA ARG A 106 -10.00 -32.58 -5.74
C ARG A 106 -11.50 -32.71 -5.50
N LEU A 107 -12.03 -32.12 -4.44
CA LEU A 107 -13.47 -32.13 -4.11
C LEU A 107 -14.31 -31.33 -5.11
N LEU A 108 -13.72 -30.31 -5.73
CA LEU A 108 -14.31 -29.52 -6.79
C LEU A 108 -14.33 -30.26 -8.14
N ALA A 109 -13.43 -31.23 -8.35
CA ALA A 109 -13.29 -31.92 -9.63
C ALA A 109 -14.60 -32.64 -10.01
N GLY A 110 -15.04 -32.43 -11.26
CA GLY A 110 -16.28 -33.00 -11.78
C GLY A 110 -17.56 -32.23 -11.41
N ARG A 111 -17.47 -31.18 -10.59
CA ARG A 111 -18.59 -30.27 -10.30
C ARG A 111 -18.68 -29.16 -11.34
N LYS A 112 -19.90 -28.66 -11.59
CA LYS A 112 -20.16 -27.51 -12.46
C LYS A 112 -19.99 -26.19 -11.71
N LEU A 113 -18.85 -26.00 -11.08
CA LEU A 113 -18.51 -24.80 -10.30
C LEU A 113 -17.28 -24.12 -10.91
N ASP A 114 -17.11 -22.83 -10.61
CA ASP A 114 -15.95 -22.06 -11.07
C ASP A 114 -14.66 -22.62 -10.43
N PRO A 115 -13.59 -22.89 -11.20
CA PRO A 115 -12.29 -23.29 -10.66
C PRO A 115 -11.72 -22.34 -9.59
N LYS A 116 -12.16 -21.06 -9.58
CA LYS A 116 -11.77 -20.06 -8.60
C LYS A 116 -12.39 -20.25 -7.21
N VAL A 117 -13.33 -21.19 -7.03
CA VAL A 117 -14.00 -21.42 -5.74
C VAL A 117 -12.99 -21.62 -4.60
N GLU A 118 -11.92 -22.40 -4.81
CA GLU A 118 -10.86 -22.54 -3.81
C GLU A 118 -10.25 -21.19 -3.43
N ARG A 119 -9.99 -20.34 -4.43
CA ARG A 119 -9.38 -19.05 -4.21
C ARG A 119 -10.31 -18.07 -3.52
N VAL A 120 -11.62 -18.13 -3.81
CA VAL A 120 -12.66 -17.38 -3.10
C VAL A 120 -12.72 -17.80 -1.63
N LEU A 121 -12.72 -19.11 -1.35
CA LEU A 121 -12.70 -19.62 0.03
C LEU A 121 -11.48 -19.15 0.80
N PHE A 122 -10.30 -19.21 0.17
CA PHE A 122 -9.10 -18.65 0.77
C PHE A 122 -9.25 -17.16 1.07
N ALA A 123 -9.78 -16.37 0.14
CA ALA A 123 -9.94 -14.93 0.33
C ALA A 123 -10.85 -14.61 1.53
N LEU A 124 -11.92 -15.40 1.74
CA LEU A 124 -12.79 -15.28 2.91
C LEU A 124 -12.06 -15.61 4.22
N VAL A 125 -11.24 -16.67 4.22
CA VAL A 125 -10.41 -17.05 5.37
C VAL A 125 -9.33 -15.99 5.66
N ALA A 126 -8.65 -15.51 4.62
CA ALA A 126 -7.63 -14.47 4.72
C ALA A 126 -8.22 -13.14 5.22
N ASN A 127 -9.40 -12.75 4.73
CA ASN A 127 -10.12 -11.59 5.26
C ASN A 127 -10.37 -11.75 6.76
N ARG A 128 -10.90 -12.90 7.19
CA ARG A 128 -11.17 -13.15 8.60
C ARG A 128 -9.92 -13.06 9.48
N ALA A 129 -8.77 -13.50 8.98
CA ALA A 129 -7.51 -13.52 9.72
C ALA A 129 -6.79 -12.16 9.75
N LEU A 130 -6.85 -11.39 8.66
CA LEU A 130 -6.10 -10.14 8.51
C LEU A 130 -6.93 -8.90 8.85
N GLU A 131 -8.20 -8.90 8.45
CA GLU A 131 -9.10 -7.77 8.64
C GLU A 131 -10.56 -8.24 8.69
N PRO A 132 -11.05 -8.68 9.88
CA PRO A 132 -12.36 -9.30 10.00
C PRO A 132 -13.46 -8.26 9.76
N LEU A 133 -13.99 -8.24 8.53
CA LEU A 133 -15.05 -7.34 8.09
C LEU A 133 -16.38 -8.08 7.97
N SER A 134 -17.46 -7.33 7.69
CA SER A 134 -18.74 -7.93 7.31
C SER A 134 -18.61 -8.70 5.99
N LYS A 135 -19.49 -9.68 5.74
CA LYS A 135 -19.46 -10.50 4.51
C LYS A 135 -19.44 -9.63 3.24
N LEU A 136 -20.27 -8.59 3.21
CA LEU A 136 -20.36 -7.64 2.09
C LEU A 136 -19.06 -6.83 1.92
N ALA A 137 -18.44 -6.40 3.03
CA ALA A 137 -17.19 -5.65 2.98
C ALA A 137 -15.98 -6.52 2.58
N GLY A 138 -16.11 -7.85 2.65
CA GLY A 138 -15.07 -8.78 2.19
C GLY A 138 -14.78 -8.69 0.69
N THR A 139 -15.79 -8.48 -0.15
CA THR A 139 -15.61 -8.35 -1.61
C THR A 139 -14.86 -7.07 -1.97
N GLN A 140 -15.22 -5.96 -1.31
CA GLN A 140 -14.50 -4.67 -1.42
C GLN A 140 -13.06 -4.79 -0.91
N TRP A 141 -12.84 -5.53 0.18
CA TRP A 141 -11.50 -5.76 0.71
C TRP A 141 -10.59 -6.46 -0.30
N VAL A 142 -11.05 -7.52 -0.97
CA VAL A 142 -10.30 -8.17 -2.06
C VAL A 142 -10.01 -7.19 -3.19
N ARG A 143 -11.03 -6.39 -3.59
CA ARG A 143 -10.93 -5.48 -4.73
C ARG A 143 -10.02 -4.28 -4.48
N GLU A 144 -9.86 -3.81 -3.25
CA GLU A 144 -9.26 -2.49 -3.00
C GLU A 144 -8.15 -2.50 -1.94
N ARG A 145 -8.12 -3.50 -1.05
CA ARG A 145 -7.36 -3.39 0.22
C ARG A 145 -6.32 -4.47 0.44
N VAL A 146 -6.33 -5.54 -0.37
CA VAL A 146 -5.34 -6.62 -0.29
C VAL A 146 -4.96 -7.09 -1.70
N PHE A 147 -3.76 -7.65 -1.83
CA PHE A 147 -3.39 -8.40 -3.01
C PHE A 147 -3.54 -9.90 -2.74
N ILE A 148 -4.42 -10.56 -3.51
CA ILE A 148 -4.60 -12.02 -3.47
C ILE A 148 -4.16 -12.62 -4.81
N PRO A 149 -3.10 -13.46 -4.83
CA PRO A 149 -2.65 -14.11 -6.07
C PRO A 149 -3.77 -14.92 -6.71
N GLY A 150 -4.09 -14.61 -7.98
CA GLY A 150 -5.13 -15.33 -8.74
C GLY A 150 -6.57 -14.89 -8.47
N LEU A 151 -6.80 -13.86 -7.63
CA LEU A 151 -8.14 -13.30 -7.39
C LEU A 151 -8.08 -11.77 -7.26
N PRO A 152 -8.08 -11.03 -8.39
CA PRO A 152 -8.04 -9.58 -8.38
C PRO A 152 -9.34 -8.95 -7.86
N GLU A 153 -10.46 -9.66 -8.04
CA GLU A 153 -11.79 -9.24 -7.61
C GLU A 153 -12.67 -10.47 -7.36
N VAL A 154 -13.72 -10.28 -6.57
CA VAL A 154 -14.75 -11.29 -6.30
C VAL A 154 -16.08 -10.59 -6.06
N ASP A 155 -17.16 -11.20 -6.54
CA ASP A 155 -18.53 -10.75 -6.31
C ASP A 155 -19.22 -11.56 -5.20
N GLU A 156 -20.37 -11.06 -4.74
CA GLU A 156 -21.10 -11.66 -3.62
C GLU A 156 -21.66 -13.06 -3.95
N ASP A 157 -22.13 -13.28 -5.18
CA ASP A 157 -22.68 -14.57 -5.62
C ASP A 157 -21.59 -15.64 -5.65
N SER A 158 -20.38 -15.29 -6.12
CA SER A 158 -19.21 -16.18 -6.08
C SER A 158 -18.87 -16.58 -4.64
N CYS A 159 -18.95 -15.65 -3.69
CA CYS A 159 -18.76 -15.94 -2.27
C CYS A 159 -19.84 -16.89 -1.72
N TYR A 160 -21.13 -16.65 -2.03
CA TYR A 160 -22.21 -17.53 -1.59
C TYR A 160 -22.07 -18.94 -2.16
N ARG A 161 -21.84 -19.07 -3.47
CA ARG A 161 -21.65 -20.38 -4.11
C ARG A 161 -20.45 -21.13 -3.54
N ALA A 162 -19.36 -20.43 -3.23
CA ALA A 162 -18.20 -21.03 -2.60
C ALA A 162 -18.51 -21.53 -1.19
N MET A 163 -19.28 -20.78 -0.39
CA MET A 163 -19.71 -21.19 0.95
C MET A 163 -20.69 -22.37 0.90
N ASP A 164 -21.64 -22.38 -0.03
CA ASP A 164 -22.57 -23.50 -0.22
C ASP A 164 -21.81 -24.78 -0.57
N PHE A 165 -20.84 -24.68 -1.48
CA PHE A 165 -19.93 -25.79 -1.79
C PHE A 165 -19.13 -26.24 -0.57
N LEU A 166 -18.60 -25.32 0.23
CA LEU A 166 -17.84 -25.67 1.43
C LEU A 166 -18.71 -26.46 2.41
N LEU A 167 -19.96 -26.05 2.63
CA LEU A 167 -20.91 -26.77 3.51
C LEU A 167 -21.21 -28.17 2.99
N GLU A 168 -21.30 -28.36 1.67
CA GLU A 168 -21.52 -29.68 1.07
C GLU A 168 -20.34 -30.64 1.28
N CYS A 169 -19.11 -30.14 1.32
CA CYS A 169 -17.90 -30.97 1.39
C CYS A 169 -17.13 -30.84 2.71
N GLU A 170 -17.66 -30.17 3.74
CA GLU A 170 -16.91 -29.83 4.95
C GLU A 170 -16.37 -31.07 5.67
N GLU A 171 -17.16 -32.14 5.77
CA GLU A 171 -16.74 -33.37 6.45
C GLU A 171 -15.61 -34.08 5.68
N GLU A 172 -15.70 -34.10 4.35
CA GLU A 172 -14.70 -34.73 3.48
C GLU A 172 -13.40 -33.93 3.51
N LEU A 173 -13.51 -32.59 3.47
CA LEU A 173 -12.39 -31.69 3.59
C LEU A 173 -11.68 -31.83 4.95
N ALA A 174 -12.44 -31.89 6.05
CA ALA A 174 -11.89 -32.04 7.39
C ALA A 174 -11.19 -33.39 7.63
N LYS A 175 -11.57 -34.44 6.89
CA LYS A 175 -10.86 -35.73 6.92
C LYS A 175 -9.60 -35.75 6.06
N ALA A 176 -9.50 -34.86 5.08
CA ALA A 176 -8.43 -34.83 4.09
C ALA A 176 -7.23 -33.96 4.48
N VAL A 177 -7.36 -33.13 5.52
CA VAL A 177 -6.38 -32.15 5.99
C VAL A 177 -5.99 -32.40 7.44
#